data_AF-A0A2D8C9Y7-F1
#
_entry.id   AF-A0A2D8C9Y7-F1
#
_cell.length_a   1.000
_cell.length_b   1.000
_cell.length_c   1.000
_cell.angle_alpha   90.00
_cell.angle_beta   90.00
_cell.angle_gamma   90.00
#
_symmetry.space_group_name_H-M   'P 1'
#
loop_
_entity.id
_entity.type
_entity.pdbx_description
1 polymer ?
#
loop_
_entity_poly.entity_id
_entity_poly.type
_entity_poly.pdbx_seq_one_letter_code
_entity_poly.pdbx_strand_id
1 'polypeptide(L)'
;MVIQTTNASFLIENCEFDSALVAIHSDSRFELSRLFGSIKVKSSDSHTYPFTVRISKQEFTDSLILLIKEIDYTSFSQLESNWM
;
A
#
# COMPACT_ATOMS: atom_id res chain seq x y z
N MET A 1 3.34 9.45 1.81
CA MET A 1 4.30 8.31 1.86
C MET A 1 4.07 7.45 0.62
N VAL A 2 5.11 6.86 0.05
CA VAL A 2 4.98 5.92 -1.08
C VAL A 2 5.49 4.55 -0.65
N ILE A 3 4.74 3.50 -0.94
CA ILE A 3 5.15 2.10 -0.78
C ILE A 3 5.11 1.47 -2.17
N GLN A 4 6.19 0.81 -2.55
CA GLN A 4 6.26 0.09 -3.83
C GLN A 4 6.50 -1.39 -3.54
N THR A 5 5.70 -2.22 -4.18
CA THR A 5 5.87 -3.68 -4.21
C THR A 5 6.25 -4.10 -5.63
N THR A 6 6.52 -5.38 -5.82
CA THR A 6 6.72 -5.94 -7.17
C THR A 6 5.47 -5.84 -8.05
N ASN A 7 4.29 -5.71 -7.44
CA ASN A 7 3.00 -5.83 -8.13
C ASN A 7 2.20 -4.52 -8.19
N ALA A 8 2.53 -3.53 -7.37
CA ALA A 8 1.78 -2.27 -7.28
C ALA A 8 2.57 -1.15 -6.60
N SER A 9 2.14 0.09 -6.85
CA SER A 9 2.54 1.28 -6.10
C SER A 9 1.37 1.79 -5.26
N PHE A 10 1.66 2.20 -4.03
CA PHE A 10 0.69 2.80 -3.11
C PHE A 10 1.15 4.19 -2.69
N LEU A 11 0.29 5.18 -2.90
CA LEU A 11 0.47 6.53 -2.37
C LEU A 11 -0.45 6.70 -1.15
N ILE A 12 0.15 7.06 -0.02
CA ILE A 12 -0.55 7.26 1.25
C ILE A 12 -0.53 8.75 1.57
N GLU A 13 -1.71 9.31 1.72
CA GLU A 13 -1.95 10.71 2.02
C GLU A 13 -2.83 10.88 3.27
N ASN A 14 -2.67 12.02 3.93
CA ASN A 14 -3.52 12.35 5.05
C ASN A 14 -4.91 12.74 4.53
N CYS A 15 -5.96 12.39 5.28
CA CYS A 15 -7.30 12.89 4.98
C CYS A 15 -7.48 14.26 5.62
N GLU A 16 -7.54 15.33 4.82
CA GLU A 16 -7.70 16.71 5.32
C GLU A 16 -8.93 16.90 6.22
N PHE A 17 -9.99 16.13 5.96
CA PHE A 17 -11.27 16.23 6.67
C PHE A 17 -11.41 15.27 7.86
N ASP A 18 -10.49 14.30 8.02
CA ASP A 18 -10.56 13.32 9.11
C ASP A 18 -9.18 12.76 9.46
N SER A 19 -8.62 13.25 10.56
CA SER A 19 -7.32 12.84 11.07
C SER A 19 -7.24 11.38 11.55
N ALA A 20 -8.37 10.69 11.74
CA ALA A 20 -8.38 9.28 12.10
C ALA A 20 -8.19 8.36 10.88
N LEU A 21 -8.39 8.90 9.67
CA LEU A 21 -8.33 8.17 8.42
C LEU A 21 -7.07 8.53 7.61
N VAL A 22 -6.72 7.61 6.72
CA VAL A 22 -5.72 7.83 5.67
C VAL A 22 -6.33 7.50 4.31
N ALA A 23 -5.94 8.26 3.30
CA ALA A 23 -6.26 7.97 1.91
C ALA A 23 -5.13 7.16 1.31
N ILE A 24 -5.48 6.06 0.65
CA ILE A 24 -4.52 5.17 -0.01
C ILE A 24 -4.93 5.07 -1.46
N HIS A 25 -4.01 5.46 -2.34
CA HIS A 25 -4.18 5.44 -3.78
C HIS A 25 -3.26 4.39 -4.39
N SER A 26 -3.67 3.76 -5.48
CA SER A 26 -2.86 2.74 -6.16
C SER A 26 -3.09 2.72 -7.67
N ASP A 27 -2.06 2.25 -8.38
CA ASP A 27 -2.09 1.86 -9.79
C ASP A 27 -2.78 0.50 -10.01
N SER A 28 -2.95 -0.31 -8.96
CA SER A 28 -3.54 -1.65 -9.04
C SER A 28 -4.76 -1.80 -8.15
N ARG A 29 -5.95 -1.89 -8.78
CA ARG A 29 -7.21 -2.16 -8.07
C ARG A 29 -7.18 -3.48 -7.31
N PHE A 30 -6.52 -4.49 -7.90
CA PHE A 30 -6.44 -5.83 -7.33
C PHE A 30 -5.63 -5.83 -6.05
N GLU A 31 -4.40 -5.32 -6.08
CA GLU A 31 -3.54 -5.28 -4.89
C GLU A 31 -4.11 -4.35 -3.80
N LEU A 32 -4.72 -3.22 -4.20
CA LEU A 32 -5.42 -2.33 -3.27
C LEU A 32 -6.60 -3.04 -2.58
N SER A 33 -7.39 -3.82 -3.32
CA SER A 33 -8.49 -4.61 -2.77
C SER A 33 -8.01 -5.76 -1.88
N ARG A 34 -6.89 -6.39 -2.24
CA ARG A 34 -6.28 -7.50 -1.51
C ARG A 34 -5.77 -7.06 -0.13
N LEU A 35 -5.08 -5.93 -0.08
CA LEU A 35 -4.46 -5.42 1.15
C LEU A 35 -5.42 -4.63 2.04
N PHE A 36 -6.37 -3.89 1.45
CA PHE A 36 -7.20 -2.92 2.17
C PHE A 36 -8.71 -3.18 2.05
N GLY A 37 -9.12 -4.25 1.36
CA GLY A 37 -10.51 -4.70 1.23
C GLY A 37 -11.24 -4.15 -0.01
N SER A 38 -11.94 -5.05 -0.72
CA SER A 38 -12.56 -4.78 -2.03
C SER A 38 -13.78 -3.85 -2.01
N ILE A 39 -14.58 -3.87 -0.93
CA ILE A 39 -15.86 -3.13 -0.84
C ILE A 39 -15.63 -1.61 -0.78
N LYS A 40 -14.43 -1.17 -0.40
CA LYS A 40 -14.10 0.25 -0.14
C LYS A 40 -13.41 0.96 -1.31
N VAL A 41 -13.10 0.25 -2.40
CA VAL A 41 -12.29 0.80 -3.51
C VAL A 41 -13.14 1.63 -4.47
N LYS A 42 -12.76 2.89 -4.62
CA LYS A 42 -13.32 3.86 -5.56
C LYS A 42 -12.31 4.12 -6.68
N SER A 43 -12.81 4.47 -7.86
CA SER A 43 -11.98 5.03 -8.92
C SER A 43 -11.69 6.50 -8.63
N SER A 44 -10.54 6.98 -9.08
CA SER A 44 -10.11 8.38 -9.05
C SER A 44 -9.81 8.86 -10.47
N ASP A 45 -9.80 10.17 -10.69
CA ASP A 45 -9.47 10.77 -11.99
C ASP A 45 -7.94 10.81 -12.26
N SER A 46 -7.13 10.31 -11.32
CA SER A 46 -5.67 10.29 -11.46
C SER A 46 -5.23 9.20 -12.43
N HIS A 47 -4.43 9.57 -13.44
CA HIS A 47 -3.82 8.59 -14.35
C HIS A 47 -2.77 7.70 -13.66
N THR A 48 -2.07 8.23 -12.66
CA THR A 48 -1.00 7.49 -11.97
C THR A 48 -1.54 6.60 -10.86
N TYR A 49 -2.58 7.05 -10.16
CA TYR A 49 -3.21 6.31 -9.07
C TYR A 49 -4.74 6.26 -9.20
N PRO A 50 -5.27 5.55 -10.22
CA PRO A 50 -6.70 5.54 -10.56
C PRO A 50 -7.60 4.85 -9.53
N PHE A 51 -7.05 4.21 -8.51
CA PHE A 51 -7.85 3.52 -7.48
C PHE A 51 -7.56 4.10 -6.11
N THR A 52 -8.58 4.21 -5.27
CA THR A 52 -8.46 4.85 -3.96
C THR A 52 -9.37 4.19 -2.92
N VAL A 53 -8.89 4.12 -1.69
CA VAL A 53 -9.63 3.70 -0.52
C VAL A 53 -9.30 4.63 0.65
N ARG A 54 -10.28 4.84 1.53
CA ARG A 54 -10.07 5.50 2.83
C ARG A 54 -10.26 4.47 3.93
N ILE A 55 -9.27 4.36 4.81
CA ILE A 55 -9.29 3.45 5.96
C ILE A 55 -8.82 4.15 7.21
N SER A 56 -9.13 3.56 8.37
CA SER A 56 -8.57 4.01 9.64
C SER A 56 -7.06 3.77 9.69
N LYS A 57 -6.36 4.56 10.51
CA LYS A 57 -4.93 4.33 10.82
C LYS A 57 -4.65 2.94 11.40
N GLN A 58 -5.61 2.37 12.12
CA GLN A 58 -5.51 1.01 12.64
C GLN A 58 -5.54 -0.02 11.51
N GLU A 59 -6.55 0.03 10.63
CA GLU A 59 -6.62 -0.84 9.44
C GLU A 59 -5.36 -0.70 8.57
N PHE A 60 -4.84 0.52 8.42
CA PHE A 60 -3.59 0.75 7.69
C PHE A 60 -2.40 0.03 8.35
N THR A 61 -2.29 0.11 9.68
CA THR A 61 -1.23 -0.58 10.43
C THR A 61 -1.32 -2.09 10.26
N ASP A 62 -2.53 -2.65 10.33
CA ASP A 62 -2.78 -4.08 10.14
C ASP A 62 -2.36 -4.53 8.72
N SER A 63 -2.69 -3.75 7.69
CA SER A 63 -2.27 -4.01 6.31
C SER A 63 -0.74 -3.93 6.13
N LEU A 64 -0.05 -3.00 6.78
CA LEU A 64 1.42 -2.94 6.76
C LEU A 64 2.05 -4.18 7.38
N ILE A 65 1.50 -4.67 8.50
CA ILE A 65 1.97 -5.91 9.13
C ILE A 65 1.82 -7.10 8.17
N LEU A 66 0.69 -7.19 7.44
CA LEU A 66 0.50 -8.23 6.42
C LEU A 66 1.52 -8.09 5.29
N LEU A 67 1.74 -6.88 4.79
CA LEU A 67 2.71 -6.63 3.73
C LEU A 67 4.14 -7.05 4.14
N ILE A 68 4.55 -6.74 5.37
CA ILE A 68 5.87 -7.12 5.89
C ILE A 68 6.01 -8.64 6.01
N LYS A 69 4.94 -9.35 6.36
CA LYS A 69 4.91 -10.82 6.44
C LYS A 69 5.02 -11.49 5.07
N GLU A 70 4.65 -10.79 4.00
CA GLU A 70 4.74 -11.30 2.62
C GLU A 70 6.11 -11.11 1.99
N ILE A 71 7.02 -10.37 2.65
CA ILE A 71 8.38 -10.21 2.15
C ILE A 71 9.07 -11.58 2.14
N ASP A 72 9.56 -11.95 0.96
CA ASP A 72 10.39 -13.14 0.80
C ASP A 72 11.83 -12.85 1.23
N TYR A 73 12.23 -13.41 2.38
CA TYR A 73 13.56 -13.26 2.94
C TYR A 73 14.57 -14.31 2.43
N THR A 74 14.16 -15.25 1.57
CA THR A 74 15.00 -16.39 1.18
C THR A 74 16.31 -16.00 0.50
N SER A 75 16.35 -14.84 -0.17
CA SER A 75 17.54 -14.35 -0.91
C SER A 75 18.20 -13.12 -0.28
N PHE A 76 17.86 -12.76 0.96
CA PHE A 76 18.38 -11.54 1.59
C PHE A 76 19.90 -11.57 1.80
N SER A 77 20.48 -12.75 2.02
CA SER A 77 21.94 -12.93 2.22
C SER A 77 22.78 -12.68 0.96
N GLN A 78 22.19 -12.70 -0.24
CA GLN A 78 22.92 -12.40 -1.48
C GLN A 78 23.18 -10.90 -1.67
N LEU A 79 22.52 -10.04 -0.90
CA LEU A 79 22.75 -8.60 -0.93
C LEU A 79 24.02 -8.19 -0.19
N GLU A 80 24.48 -8.93 0.83
CA GLU A 80 25.69 -8.57 1.60
C GLU A 80 26.98 -8.61 0.75
N SER A 81 27.00 -9.34 -0.36
CA SER A 81 28.18 -9.49 -1.22
C SER A 81 28.47 -8.29 -2.13
N ASN A 82 27.51 -7.36 -2.29
CA ASN A 82 27.66 -6.16 -3.14
C ASN A 82 27.92 -4.87 -2.33
N TRP A 83 28.01 -4.96 -1.00
CA TRP A 83 28.28 -3.81 -0.12
C TRP A 83 29.67 -3.88 0.56
N MET A 84 30.51 -4.86 0.22
CA MET A 84 31.95 -4.91 0.54
C MET A 84 32.77 -4.66 -0.72
#